data_AF-A0A7S1BDR0-F1
#
_entry.id   AF-A0A7S1BDR0-F1
#
_cell.length_a   1.000
_cell.length_b   1.000
_cell.length_c   1.000
_cell.angle_alpha   90.00
_cell.angle_beta   90.00
_cell.angle_gamma   90.00
#
_symmetry.space_group_name_H-M   'P 1'
#
loop_
_entity.id
_entity.type
_entity.pdbx_description
1 polymer ?
#
loop_
_entity_poly.entity_id
_entity_poly.type
_entity_poly.pdbx_seq_one_letter_code
_entity_poly.pdbx_strand_id
1 'polypeptide(L)'
;DRRCWDVADALSRILSRAAEVEIDGALSHCVVPLHERLDHASLPNTKLVCFGGREVCLVATREIEEGEGITRNYFDAPRLIGDESEGALRLLLQFGLPPNAWTK
;
A
#
# COMPACT_ATOMS: atom_id res chain seq x y z
N ASP A 1 18.52 -12.87 20.41
CA ASP A 1 19.13 -12.07 19.33
C ASP A 1 18.81 -12.45 17.89
N ARG A 2 18.34 -13.67 17.54
CA ARG A 2 17.81 -13.95 16.18
C ARG A 2 16.35 -13.51 15.97
N ARG A 3 15.51 -13.61 17.01
CA ARG A 3 14.05 -13.42 16.91
C ARG A 3 13.61 -12.00 16.56
N CYS A 4 14.38 -10.98 16.93
CA CYS A 4 14.01 -9.58 16.67
C CYS A 4 14.15 -9.20 15.18
N TRP A 5 15.17 -9.75 14.50
CA TRP A 5 15.39 -9.52 13.06
C TRP A 5 14.34 -10.22 12.20
N ASP A 6 13.98 -11.46 12.56
CA ASP A 6 12.92 -12.21 11.86
C ASP A 6 11.56 -11.49 11.94
N VAL A 7 11.29 -10.81 13.07
CA VAL A 7 10.07 -10.02 13.27
C VAL A 7 10.10 -8.73 12.46
N ALA A 8 11.25 -8.05 12.37
CA ALA A 8 11.40 -6.85 11.55
C ALA A 8 11.16 -7.16 10.06
N ASP A 9 11.76 -8.23 9.54
CA ASP A 9 11.56 -8.67 8.16
C ASP A 9 10.11 -9.09 7.87
N ALA A 10 9.48 -9.80 8.82
CA ALA A 10 8.08 -10.19 8.70
C ALA A 10 7.13 -8.97 8.73
N LEU A 11 7.41 -7.99 9.58
CA LEU A 11 6.62 -6.75 9.69
C LEU A 11 6.69 -5.93 8.40
N SER A 12 7.87 -5.72 7.82
CA SER A 12 8.00 -5.00 6.54
C SER A 12 7.21 -5.66 5.42
N ARG A 13 7.19 -7.01 5.38
CA ARG A 13 6.38 -7.78 4.41
C ARG A 13 4.88 -7.66 4.64
N ILE A 14 4.42 -7.50 5.87
CA ILE A 14 3.00 -7.27 6.16
C ILE A 14 2.63 -5.84 5.80
N LEU A 15 3.47 -4.86 6.17
CA LEU A 15 3.22 -3.44 5.91
C LEU A 15 3.23 -3.10 4.43
N SER A 16 4.02 -3.78 3.60
CA SER A 16 3.99 -3.58 2.14
C SER A 16 2.71 -4.09 1.47
N ARG A 17 1.97 -4.95 2.16
CA ARG A 17 0.72 -5.55 1.70
C ARG A 17 -0.51 -4.91 2.33
N ALA A 18 -0.35 -4.32 3.50
CA ALA A 18 -1.40 -3.65 4.23
C ALA A 18 -1.84 -2.36 3.52
N ALA A 19 -3.09 -1.99 3.78
CA ALA A 19 -3.70 -0.74 3.37
C ALA A 19 -4.47 -0.15 4.55
N GLU A 20 -4.62 1.17 4.53
CA GLU A 20 -5.55 1.88 5.40
C GLU A 20 -6.91 1.98 4.70
N VAL A 21 -7.96 1.58 5.40
CA VAL A 21 -9.34 1.65 4.92
C VAL A 21 -10.19 2.27 6.01
N GLU A 22 -11.00 3.26 5.65
CA GLU A 22 -12.00 3.82 6.55
C GLU A 22 -13.20 2.87 6.64
N ILE A 23 -13.48 2.37 7.85
CA ILE A 23 -14.61 1.48 8.17
C ILE A 23 -15.41 2.17 9.28
N ASP A 24 -16.69 2.46 9.00
CA ASP A 24 -17.60 3.13 9.95
C ASP A 24 -17.03 4.43 10.57
N GLY A 25 -16.29 5.21 9.78
CA GLY A 25 -15.68 6.48 10.22
C GLY A 25 -14.36 6.32 10.99
N ALA A 26 -13.83 5.11 11.10
CA ALA A 26 -12.55 4.82 11.74
C ALA A 26 -11.54 4.23 10.74
N LEU A 27 -10.30 4.76 10.76
CA LEU A 27 -9.21 4.19 9.99
C LEU A 27 -8.83 2.82 10.56
N SER A 28 -8.84 1.82 9.68
CA SER A 28 -8.50 0.43 9.98
C SER A 28 -7.40 -0.06 9.06
N HIS A 29 -6.53 -0.91 9.58
CA HIS A 29 -5.46 -1.54 8.82
C HIS A 29 -5.88 -2.93 8.38
N CYS A 30 -5.83 -3.22 7.08
CA CYS A 30 -6.17 -4.56 6.57
C CYS A 30 -5.29 -4.95 5.37
N VAL A 31 -5.21 -6.25 5.11
CA VAL A 31 -4.60 -6.77 3.89
C VAL A 31 -5.72 -7.04 2.90
N VAL A 32 -5.65 -6.40 1.74
CA VAL A 32 -6.58 -6.60 0.63
C VAL A 32 -5.83 -7.31 -0.51
N PRO A 33 -6.05 -8.62 -0.72
CA PRO A 33 -5.20 -9.43 -1.61
C PRO A 33 -5.12 -8.97 -3.07
N LEU A 34 -6.15 -8.26 -3.58
CA LEU A 34 -6.09 -7.70 -4.92
C LEU A 34 -5.27 -6.41 -4.96
N HIS A 35 -5.41 -5.56 -3.94
CA HIS A 35 -4.74 -4.27 -3.84
C HIS A 35 -3.23 -4.41 -3.69
N GLU A 36 -2.75 -5.41 -2.95
CA GLU A 36 -1.31 -5.63 -2.77
C GLU A 36 -0.57 -5.97 -4.06
N ARG A 37 -1.28 -6.42 -5.10
CA ARG A 37 -0.72 -6.82 -6.39
C ARG A 37 -0.61 -5.65 -7.38
N LEU A 38 -1.14 -4.48 -7.03
CA LEU A 38 -1.15 -3.31 -7.90
C LEU A 38 0.20 -2.60 -7.86
N ASP A 39 0.59 -2.09 -9.02
CA ASP A 39 1.82 -1.31 -9.17
C ASP A 39 1.70 0.07 -8.51
N HIS A 40 2.85 0.66 -8.22
CA HIS A 40 2.93 2.02 -7.70
C HIS A 40 2.72 3.05 -8.82
N ALA A 41 1.88 4.05 -8.56
CA ALA A 41 1.93 5.34 -9.22
C ALA A 41 1.72 6.46 -8.18
N SER A 42 2.42 7.59 -8.36
CA SER A 42 2.21 8.78 -7.52
C SER A 42 0.82 9.40 -7.68
N LEU A 43 0.20 9.20 -8.85
CA LEU A 43 -1.18 9.57 -9.16
C LEU A 43 -1.97 8.29 -9.50
N PRO A 44 -2.46 7.55 -8.50
CA PRO A 44 -3.09 6.26 -8.72
C PRO A 44 -4.45 6.38 -9.40
N ASN A 45 -4.78 5.40 -10.23
CA ASN A 45 -6.08 5.30 -10.91
C ASN A 45 -7.13 4.49 -10.13
N THR A 46 -6.78 4.01 -8.94
CA THR A 46 -7.72 3.31 -8.04
C THR A 46 -7.59 3.74 -6.59
N LYS A 47 -8.63 3.45 -5.80
CA LYS A 47 -8.62 3.56 -4.34
C LYS A 47 -9.45 2.44 -3.72
N LEU A 48 -9.23 2.19 -2.43
CA LEU A 48 -10.08 1.31 -1.63
C LEU A 48 -11.19 2.11 -0.96
N VAL A 49 -12.38 1.53 -0.92
CA VAL A 49 -13.54 2.08 -0.18
C VAL A 49 -14.24 0.95 0.57
N CYS A 50 -14.66 1.22 1.80
CA CYS A 50 -15.53 0.30 2.52
C CYS A 50 -17.00 0.58 2.17
N PHE A 51 -17.72 -0.44 1.75
CA PHE A 51 -19.15 -0.39 1.50
C PHE A 51 -19.90 -1.10 2.63
N GLY A 52 -20.81 -0.37 3.28
CA GLY A 52 -21.68 -0.90 4.35
C GLY A 52 -20.94 -1.47 5.57
N GLY A 53 -19.71 -1.01 5.85
CA GLY A 53 -18.91 -1.45 7.00
C GLY A 53 -18.41 -2.90 6.94
N ARG A 54 -18.62 -3.59 5.81
CA ARG A 54 -18.39 -5.05 5.70
C ARG A 54 -17.59 -5.46 4.47
N GLU A 55 -17.72 -4.71 3.39
CA GLU A 55 -17.07 -5.05 2.12
C GLU A 55 -16.02 -3.99 1.77
N VAL A 56 -14.88 -4.43 1.25
CA VAL A 56 -13.85 -3.54 0.74
C VAL A 56 -13.82 -3.66 -0.77
N CYS A 57 -14.09 -2.55 -1.46
CA CYS A 57 -14.14 -2.46 -2.90
C CYS A 57 -12.93 -1.68 -3.43
N LEU A 58 -12.33 -2.18 -4.50
CA LEU A 58 -11.37 -1.43 -5.30
C LEU A 58 -12.14 -0.67 -6.37
N VAL A 59 -12.07 0.66 -6.35
CA VAL A 59 -12.82 1.53 -7.27
C VAL A 59 -11.87 2.37 -8.09
N ALA A 60 -12.21 2.56 -9.37
CA ALA A 60 -11.49 3.48 -10.24
C ALA A 60 -11.73 4.94 -9.79
N THR A 61 -10.68 5.75 -9.79
CA THR A 61 -10.73 7.19 -9.47
C THR A 61 -10.83 8.07 -10.73
N ARG A 62 -10.61 7.48 -11.89
CA ARG A 62 -10.74 8.06 -13.22
C ARG A 62 -11.04 6.96 -14.25
N GLU A 63 -11.26 7.36 -15.49
CA GLU A 63 -11.31 6.42 -16.62
C GLU A 63 -9.96 5.69 -16.79
N ILE A 64 -10.02 4.40 -17.10
CA ILE A 64 -8.85 3.52 -17.30
C ILE A 64 -9.02 2.88 -18.67
N GLU A 65 -8.03 3.07 -19.55
CA GLU A 65 -8.06 2.55 -20.91
C GLU A 65 -7.77 1.04 -20.97
N GLU A 66 -8.17 0.39 -22.06
CA GLU A 66 -7.82 -1.02 -22.27
C GLU A 66 -6.30 -1.20 -22.36
N GLY A 67 -5.76 -2.09 -21.54
CA GLY A 67 -4.32 -2.34 -21.44
C GLY A 67 -3.56 -1.37 -20.53
N GLU A 68 -4.23 -0.35 -19.96
CA GLU A 68 -3.63 0.49 -18.93
C GLU A 68 -3.46 -0.30 -17.62
N GLY A 69 -2.30 -0.13 -16.97
CA GLY A 69 -2.04 -0.75 -15.68
C GLY A 69 -2.92 -0.18 -14.56
N ILE A 70 -3.41 -1.04 -13.68
CA ILE A 70 -4.14 -0.63 -12.48
C ILE A 70 -3.13 -0.33 -11.38
N THR A 71 -3.21 0.86 -10.80
CA THR A 71 -2.18 1.43 -9.93
C THR A 71 -2.72 1.89 -8.60
N ARG A 72 -1.87 1.83 -7.58
CA ARG A 72 -2.09 2.37 -6.23
C ARG A 72 -0.91 3.26 -5.82
N ASN A 73 -1.08 4.05 -4.78
CA ASN A 73 0.01 4.84 -4.23
C ASN A 73 0.65 4.12 -3.03
N TYR A 74 1.94 3.81 -3.12
CA TYR A 74 2.66 3.10 -2.05
C TYR A 74 2.98 4.03 -0.89
N PHE A 75 2.95 5.36 -1.10
CA PHE A 75 3.08 6.33 -0.03
C PHE A 75 1.91 6.31 0.95
N ASP A 76 0.77 5.74 0.55
CA ASP A 76 -0.43 5.62 1.39
C ASP A 76 -0.43 4.32 2.22
N ALA A 77 0.59 3.48 2.08
CA ALA A 77 0.68 2.27 2.90
C ALA A 77 1.02 2.61 4.36
N PRO A 78 0.53 1.82 5.32
CA PRO A 78 0.79 2.07 6.73
C PRO A 78 2.27 1.93 7.10
N ARG A 79 2.66 2.61 8.17
CA ARG A 79 4.04 2.70 8.67
C ARG A 79 4.16 2.14 10.08
N LEU A 80 5.38 1.79 10.48
CA LEU A 80 5.68 1.53 11.89
C LEU A 80 5.64 2.84 12.68
N ILE A 81 5.25 2.75 13.96
CA ILE A 81 5.31 3.89 14.87
C ILE A 81 6.77 4.32 15.01
N GLY A 82 7.05 5.59 14.70
CA GLY A 82 8.40 6.17 14.74
C GLY A 82 9.22 6.03 13.44
N ASP A 83 8.62 5.52 12.36
CA ASP A 83 9.26 5.51 11.04
C ASP A 83 9.16 6.88 10.35
N GLU A 84 10.28 7.59 10.30
CA GLU A 84 10.45 8.89 9.64
C GLU A 84 11.07 8.78 8.23
N SER A 85 11.15 7.57 7.66
CA SER A 85 11.68 7.38 6.30
C SER A 85 10.75 8.01 5.25
N GLU A 86 11.34 8.69 4.28
CA GLU A 86 10.59 9.45 3.27
C GLU A 86 10.99 9.09 1.84
N GLY A 87 10.04 9.33 0.93
CA GLY A 87 10.24 9.21 -0.52
C GLY A 87 10.79 7.85 -0.98
N ALA A 88 11.71 7.94 -1.92
CA ALA A 88 12.55 6.88 -2.47
C ALA A 88 13.04 5.82 -1.45
N LEU A 89 13.60 6.27 -0.33
CA LEU A 89 14.19 5.39 0.67
C LEU A 89 13.11 4.52 1.32
N ARG A 90 11.93 5.08 1.59
CA ARG A 90 10.79 4.33 2.11
C ARG A 90 10.32 3.27 1.14
N LEU A 91 10.20 3.60 -0.16
CA LEU A 91 9.82 2.64 -1.20
C LEU A 91 10.81 1.47 -1.27
N LEU A 92 12.11 1.73 -1.10
CA LEU A 92 13.13 0.69 -1.04
C LEU A 92 12.96 -0.20 0.19
N LEU A 93 12.84 0.40 1.37
CA LEU A 93 12.84 -0.32 2.65
C LEU A 93 11.57 -1.17 2.83
N GLN A 94 10.41 -0.64 2.46
CA GLN A 94 9.12 -1.32 2.66
C GLN A 94 8.76 -2.23 1.48
N PHE A 95 9.03 -1.82 0.24
CA PHE A 95 8.57 -2.54 -0.96
C PHE A 95 9.69 -3.18 -1.78
N GLY A 96 10.95 -2.97 -1.43
CA GLY A 96 12.09 -3.47 -2.21
C GLY A 96 12.18 -2.85 -3.61
N LEU A 97 11.53 -1.70 -3.84
CA LEU A 97 11.48 -1.09 -5.16
C LEU A 97 12.84 -0.45 -5.52
N PRO A 98 13.41 -0.76 -6.70
CA PRO A 98 14.64 -0.14 -7.17
C PRO A 98 14.44 1.35 -7.53
N PRO A 99 15.50 2.17 -7.55
CA PRO A 99 15.42 3.61 -7.77
C PRO A 99 14.65 4.09 -9.00
N ASN A 100 14.68 3.30 -10.07
CA ASN A 100 13.98 3.57 -11.33
C ASN A 100 12.45 3.40 -11.25
N ALA A 101 11.93 2.78 -10.18
CA ALA A 101 10.50 2.62 -9.94
C ALA A 101 9.90 3.74 -9.06
N TRP A 102 10.70 4.68 -8.57
CA TRP A 102 10.25 5.73 -7.62
C TRP A 102 9.64 6.96 -8.27
N THR A 103 9.84 7.16 -9.58
CA THR A 103 9.39 8.34 -10.33
C THR A 103 8.16 8.09 -11.22
N LYS A 104 7.52 6.92 -11.10
CA LYS A 104 6.31 6.57 -11.85
C LYS A 104 5.03 6.95 -11.11
#